data_AF-A0A6N9SX28-F1
#
_entry.id   AF-A0A6N9SX28-F1
#
_cell.length_a   1.000
_cell.length_b   1.000
_cell.length_c   1.000
_cell.angle_alpha   90.00
_cell.angle_beta   90.00
_cell.angle_gamma   90.00
#
_symmetry.space_group_name_H-M   'P 1'
#
loop_
_entity.id
_entity.type
_entity.pdbx_description
1 polymer ?
#
loop_
_entity_poly.entity_id
_entity_poly.type
_entity_poly.pdbx_seq_one_letter_code
_entity_poly.pdbx_strand_id
1 'polypeptide(L)'
;MEKRKPHYRLTEIQDNVRAVGIASFTLTARRNGLAMGLTTEEMVDIVCGLRRVSFYKSMTTHEDHKLWQDVYCATLSTGKTAYIKVTGSADGRAPVIQFKEK
;
A
#
# COMPACT_ATOMS: atom_id res chain seq x y z
N MET A 1 -18.37 0.50 1.46
CA MET A 1 -18.40 1.40 2.65
C MET A 1 -17.01 2.00 2.87
N GLU A 2 -16.92 3.20 3.46
CA GLU A 2 -15.63 3.90 3.68
C GLU A 2 -15.50 4.49 5.09
N LYS A 3 -14.27 4.61 5.61
CA LYS A 3 -13.96 5.25 6.89
C LYS A 3 -12.67 6.09 6.82
N ARG A 4 -12.56 7.08 7.72
CA ARG A 4 -11.40 8.00 7.84
C ARG A 4 -10.34 7.55 8.86
N LYS A 5 -10.36 6.27 9.23
CA LYS A 5 -9.34 5.65 10.08
C LYS A 5 -8.76 4.44 9.34
N PRO A 6 -7.44 4.26 9.28
CA PRO A 6 -6.81 3.04 8.78
C PRO A 6 -7.42 1.82 9.46
N HIS A 7 -7.67 0.77 8.69
CA HIS A 7 -8.06 -0.51 9.22
C HIS A 7 -6.84 -1.25 9.79
N TYR A 8 -5.69 -1.16 9.13
CA TYR A 8 -4.47 -1.84 9.53
C TYR A 8 -3.48 -0.88 10.18
N ARG A 9 -2.59 -1.43 11.00
CA ARG A 9 -1.50 -0.68 11.60
C ARG A 9 -0.40 -0.49 10.56
N LEU A 10 -0.15 0.78 10.21
CA LEU A 10 0.88 1.13 9.23
C LEU A 10 2.27 0.62 9.64
N THR A 11 2.59 0.64 10.93
CA THR A 11 3.88 0.15 11.45
C THR A 11 4.09 -1.33 11.14
N GLU A 12 3.08 -2.18 11.36
CA GLU A 12 3.18 -3.62 11.09
C GLU A 12 3.39 -3.91 9.58
N ILE A 13 2.75 -3.13 8.71
CA ILE A 13 2.97 -3.20 7.26
C ILE A 13 4.42 -2.81 6.93
N GLN A 14 4.91 -1.71 7.49
CA GLN A 14 6.26 -1.23 7.24
C GLN A 14 7.32 -2.20 7.77
N ASP A 15 7.09 -2.80 8.93
CA ASP A 15 8.02 -3.77 9.51
C ASP A 15 8.12 -5.03 8.65
N ASN A 16 6.99 -5.52 8.10
CA ASN A 16 7.01 -6.60 7.12
C ASN A 16 7.80 -6.23 5.87
N VAL A 17 7.54 -5.04 5.29
CA VAL A 17 8.22 -4.57 4.08
C VAL A 17 9.72 -4.38 4.32
N ARG A 18 10.13 -3.86 5.50
CA ARG A 18 11.54 -3.76 5.88
C ARG A 18 12.21 -5.12 6.02
N ALA A 19 11.49 -6.12 6.52
CA ALA A 19 12.03 -7.46 6.74
C ALA A 19 12.24 -8.24 5.43
N VAL A 20 11.30 -8.17 4.48
CA VAL A 20 11.34 -9.00 3.25
C VAL A 20 11.56 -8.22 1.96
N GLY A 21 11.58 -6.88 2.03
CA GLY A 21 11.78 -6.01 0.88
C GLY A 21 10.72 -6.20 -0.21
N ILE A 22 11.16 -6.24 -1.47
CA ILE A 22 10.27 -6.37 -2.63
C ILE A 22 9.42 -7.66 -2.61
N ALA A 23 9.79 -8.67 -1.81
CA ALA A 23 9.01 -9.89 -1.65
C ALA A 23 7.70 -9.68 -0.88
N SER A 24 7.49 -8.53 -0.21
CA SER A 24 6.20 -8.17 0.39
C SER A 24 5.14 -7.81 -0.65
N PHE A 25 5.53 -7.63 -1.92
CA PHE A 25 4.64 -7.20 -2.99
C PHE A 25 4.28 -8.40 -3.88
N THR A 26 3.00 -8.51 -4.23
CA THR A 26 2.56 -9.47 -5.25
C THR A 26 3.22 -9.17 -6.60
N LEU A 27 3.33 -10.18 -7.48
CA LEU A 27 3.88 -10.00 -8.83
C LEU A 27 3.14 -8.88 -9.60
N THR A 28 1.81 -8.83 -9.49
CA THR A 28 0.99 -7.79 -10.11
C THR A 28 1.32 -6.40 -9.57
N ALA A 29 1.52 -6.27 -8.27
CA ALA A 29 1.90 -5.00 -7.65
C ALA A 29 3.26 -4.50 -8.13
N ARG A 30 4.24 -5.40 -8.23
CA ARG A 30 5.57 -5.10 -8.77
C ARG A 30 5.46 -4.62 -10.22
N ARG A 31 4.70 -5.32 -11.06
CA ARG A 31 4.45 -4.92 -12.46
C ARG A 31 3.81 -3.54 -12.57
N ASN A 32 2.81 -3.25 -11.74
CA ASN A 32 2.15 -1.94 -11.73
C ASN A 32 3.09 -0.82 -11.31
N GLY A 33 3.90 -1.02 -10.26
CA GLY A 33 4.90 -0.04 -9.84
C GLY A 33 5.93 0.23 -10.95
N LEU A 34 6.44 -0.82 -11.60
CA LEU A 34 7.38 -0.70 -12.72
C LEU A 34 6.74 0.07 -13.89
N ALA A 35 5.48 -0.23 -14.23
CA ALA A 35 4.74 0.47 -15.28
C ALA A 35 4.50 1.95 -14.97
N MET A 36 4.52 2.34 -13.68
CA MET A 36 4.47 3.73 -13.24
C MET A 36 5.85 4.41 -13.24
N GLY A 37 6.91 3.70 -13.64
CA GLY A 37 8.28 4.21 -13.70
C GLY A 37 9.04 4.13 -12.38
N LEU A 38 8.56 3.36 -11.40
CA LEU A 38 9.24 3.15 -10.13
C LEU A 38 10.22 1.98 -10.23
N THR A 39 11.37 2.12 -9.60
CA THR A 39 12.28 1.00 -9.29
C THR A 39 11.73 0.14 -8.16
N THR A 40 12.27 -1.07 -7.99
CA THR A 40 11.87 -1.94 -6.87
C THR A 40 12.25 -1.35 -5.51
N GLU A 41 13.35 -0.62 -5.46
CA GLU A 41 13.86 0.08 -4.29
C GLU A 41 12.92 1.25 -3.93
N GLU A 42 12.54 2.07 -4.92
CA GLU A 42 11.57 3.15 -4.71
C GLU A 42 10.22 2.63 -4.21
N MET A 43 9.76 1.47 -4.69
CA MET A 43 8.51 0.86 -4.17
C MET A 43 8.60 0.55 -2.67
N VAL A 44 9.72 -0.02 -2.22
CA VAL A 44 9.97 -0.32 -0.81
C VAL A 44 10.05 0.98 -0.01
N ASP A 45 10.84 1.95 -0.49
CA ASP A 45 11.05 3.23 0.19
C ASP A 45 9.76 4.04 0.33
N ILE A 46 8.91 4.06 -0.70
CA ILE A 46 7.61 4.73 -0.66
C ILE A 46 6.75 4.16 0.45
N VAL A 47 6.65 2.83 0.57
CA VAL A 47 5.81 2.20 1.59
C VAL A 47 6.39 2.40 2.99
N CYS A 48 7.71 2.24 3.14
CA CYS A 48 8.44 2.49 4.38
C CYS A 48 8.36 3.96 4.84
N GLY A 49 8.21 4.89 3.90
CA GLY A 49 8.09 6.34 4.14
C GLY A 49 6.65 6.84 4.33
N LEU A 50 5.62 5.98 4.20
CA LEU A 50 4.24 6.38 4.45
C LEU A 50 4.06 6.89 5.87
N ARG A 51 3.24 7.93 6.02
CA ARG A 51 2.91 8.54 7.32
C ARG A 51 1.40 8.62 7.49
N ARG A 52 0.95 8.93 8.71
CA ARG A 52 -0.48 9.15 8.97
C ARG A 52 -1.08 10.24 8.06
N VAL A 53 -0.32 11.27 7.73
CA VAL A 53 -0.73 12.35 6.81
C VAL A 53 -0.92 11.88 5.37
N SER A 54 -0.29 10.77 4.99
CA SER A 54 -0.46 10.14 3.68
C SER A 54 -1.79 9.38 3.59
N PHE A 55 -2.45 9.06 4.72
CA PHE A 55 -3.67 8.28 4.71
C PHE A 55 -4.82 9.06 4.08
N TYR A 56 -5.42 8.48 3.05
CA TYR A 56 -6.56 9.06 2.35
C TYR A 56 -7.87 8.53 2.92
N LYS A 57 -8.07 7.21 2.87
CA LYS A 57 -9.28 6.53 3.36
C LYS A 57 -9.06 5.04 3.52
N SER A 58 -9.97 4.38 4.21
CA SER A 58 -10.09 2.93 4.23
C SER A 58 -11.44 2.55 3.64
N MET A 59 -11.47 1.58 2.73
CA MET A 59 -12.69 1.18 2.03
C MET A 59 -12.81 -0.34 1.91
N THR A 60 -14.04 -0.83 1.83
CA THR A 60 -14.38 -2.25 1.63
C THR A 60 -15.40 -2.35 0.50
N THR A 61 -15.50 -3.52 -0.14
CA THR A 61 -16.51 -3.77 -1.18
C THR A 61 -17.84 -4.21 -0.56
N HIS A 62 -18.92 -4.18 -1.35
CA HIS A 62 -20.20 -4.75 -0.92
C HIS A 62 -20.17 -6.27 -0.87
N GLU A 63 -19.38 -6.89 -1.76
CA GLU A 63 -19.21 -8.34 -1.86
C GLU A 63 -18.49 -8.92 -0.64
N ASP A 64 -17.48 -8.22 -0.11
CA ASP A 64 -16.79 -8.59 1.12
C ASP A 64 -16.59 -7.36 2.00
N HIS A 65 -17.41 -7.26 3.04
CA HIS A 65 -17.37 -6.18 4.04
C HIS A 65 -16.32 -6.42 5.14
N LYS A 66 -15.65 -7.58 5.15
CA LYS A 66 -14.58 -7.92 6.08
C LYS A 66 -13.21 -7.54 5.52
N LEU A 67 -13.06 -7.50 4.19
CA LEU A 67 -11.82 -7.15 3.53
C LEU A 67 -11.67 -5.64 3.30
N TRP A 68 -10.93 -4.98 4.18
CA TRP A 68 -10.65 -3.55 4.07
C TRP A 68 -9.38 -3.28 3.27
N GLN A 69 -9.36 -2.16 2.54
CA GLN A 69 -8.22 -1.63 1.83
C GLN A 69 -7.93 -0.24 2.38
N ASP A 70 -6.75 -0.05 2.98
CA ASP A 70 -6.25 1.26 3.36
C ASP A 70 -5.58 1.91 2.16
N VAL A 71 -6.00 3.13 1.83
CA VAL A 71 -5.50 3.90 0.70
C VAL A 71 -4.65 5.04 1.24
N TYR A 72 -3.41 5.10 0.79
CA TYR A 72 -2.47 6.18 1.06
C TYR A 72 -2.12 6.92 -0.23
N CYS A 73 -1.80 8.20 -0.13
CA CYS A 73 -1.27 9.02 -1.21
C CYS A 73 0.22 9.26 -0.98
N ALA A 74 1.04 9.02 -2.01
CA ALA A 74 2.42 9.47 -2.03
C ALA A 74 2.73 10.23 -3.32
N THR A 75 3.52 11.29 -3.19
CA THR A 75 4.13 11.97 -4.33
C THR A 75 5.38 11.19 -4.71
N LEU A 76 5.47 10.81 -5.98
CA LEU A 76 6.60 10.10 -6.54
C LEU A 76 7.73 11.07 -6.91
N SER A 77 8.96 10.55 -7.05
CA SER A 77 10.12 11.28 -7.58
C SER A 77 9.82 11.91 -8.96
N THR A 78 8.93 11.31 -9.74
CA THR A 78 8.45 11.80 -11.04
C THR A 78 7.48 12.99 -10.97
N GLY A 79 7.13 13.47 -9.76
CA GLY A 79 6.13 14.52 -9.55
C GLY A 79 4.67 14.04 -9.63
N LYS A 80 4.44 12.78 -10.05
CA LYS A 80 3.11 12.16 -10.06
C LYS A 80 2.64 11.81 -8.65
N THR A 81 1.33 11.69 -8.47
CA THR A 81 0.76 11.15 -7.23
C THR A 81 0.33 9.71 -7.45
N ALA A 82 0.71 8.81 -6.55
CA ALA A 82 0.26 7.43 -6.53
C ALA A 82 -0.70 7.19 -5.36
N TYR A 83 -1.73 6.40 -5.62
CA TYR A 83 -2.43 5.68 -4.57
C TYR A 83 -1.70 4.37 -4.25
N ILE A 84 -1.34 4.22 -2.98
CA ILE A 84 -0.86 2.96 -2.41
C ILE A 84 -2.04 2.33 -1.68
N LYS A 85 -2.55 1.22 -2.21
CA LYS A 85 -3.59 0.45 -1.55
C LYS A 85 -2.95 -0.68 -0.76
N VAL A 86 -3.32 -0.81 0.49
CA VAL A 86 -2.81 -1.85 1.39
C VAL A 86 -3.97 -2.65 1.96
N THR A 87 -3.92 -3.95 1.74
CA THR A 87 -4.87 -4.91 2.30
C THR A 87 -4.10 -5.86 3.20
N GLY A 88 -4.24 -5.63 4.51
CA GLY A 88 -4.02 -6.51 5.68
C GLY A 88 -2.87 -7.51 5.76
N SER A 89 -2.41 -7.72 7.00
CA SER A 89 -1.71 -8.92 7.51
C SER A 89 -2.37 -9.42 8.81
N ALA A 90 -3.66 -9.17 9.00
CA ALA A 90 -4.35 -9.41 10.26
C ALA A 90 -4.42 -10.91 10.65
N ASP A 91 -4.22 -11.80 9.68
CA ASP A 91 -4.17 -13.25 9.80
C ASP A 91 -2.74 -13.81 9.61
N GLY A 92 -1.71 -12.95 9.67
CA GLY A 92 -0.31 -13.33 9.46
C GLY A 92 0.12 -13.46 8.00
N ARG A 93 -0.75 -13.12 7.04
CA ARG A 93 -0.42 -13.11 5.60
C ARG A 93 0.26 -11.81 5.19
N ALA A 94 1.22 -11.87 4.27
CA ALA A 94 1.87 -10.65 3.77
C ALA A 94 0.83 -9.64 3.21
N PRO A 95 0.98 -8.34 3.50
CA PRO A 95 0.06 -7.33 3.03
C PRO A 95 0.06 -7.24 1.51
N VAL A 96 -1.12 -7.22 0.91
CA VAL A 96 -1.24 -6.96 -0.52
C VAL A 96 -1.14 -5.47 -0.73
N ILE A 97 -0.02 -5.03 -1.30
CA ILE A 97 0.24 -3.63 -1.65
C ILE A 97 -0.01 -3.46 -3.15
N GLN A 98 -0.67 -2.38 -3.56
CA GLN A 98 -0.87 -2.05 -4.98
C GLN A 98 -0.57 -0.58 -5.22
N PHE A 99 0.17 -0.31 -6.30
CA PHE A 99 0.35 1.04 -6.83
C PHE A 99 -0.69 1.30 -7.92
N LYS A 100 -1.35 2.45 -7.82
CA LYS A 100 -2.26 2.95 -8.84
C LYS A 100 -1.96 4.43 -9.07
N GLU A 101 -1.81 4.85 -10.32
CA GLU A 101 -1.74 6.28 -10.64
C GLU A 101 -3.05 6.96 -10.19
N LYS A 102 -2.90 8.11 -9.53
CA LYS A 102 -4.05 8.84 -8.97
C LYS A 102 -4.95 9.40 -10.06
#